data_AF-Q9PUC4-F1
#
_entry.id   AF-Q9PUC4-F1
#
_cell.length_a   1.000
_cell.length_b   1.000
_cell.length_c   1.000
_cell.angle_alpha   90.00
_cell.angle_beta   90.00
_cell.angle_gamma   90.00
#
_symmetry.space_group_name_H-M   'P 1'
#
loop_
_entity.id
_entity.type
_entity.pdbx_description
1 polymer ?
#
loop_
_entity_poly.entity_id
_entity_poly.type
_entity_poly.pdbx_seq_one_letter_code
_entity_poly.pdbx_strand_id
1 'polypeptide(L)'
;MSKANVLKLNSDNAVRIENYRQSLYKQAEDLFSNYIPLKISHLDNLLKGDEFSITDLSSLHAPLDIPIPDPPAPEDEEMETDKNEDDEKKKKAPKCGFIKGNERIVKLLDIVKPEIMGLKETCITVSCWIAHLIPKIEDGNDFGVAIQEKILERITAVKTKVEGFQTNINKYFSERGDAVAKASKDTHVMDYRSLVHEKDEAAYSEIRVIVLDIRGFYAELYDVISKNLEKVTNPKGEEKPSMY
;
A
#
# COMPACT_ATOMS: atom_id res chain seq x y z
N MET A 1 -23.55 -16.84 48.97
CA MET A 1 -23.40 -15.53 48.30
C MET A 1 -22.03 -15.46 47.69
N SER A 2 -21.90 -15.47 46.36
CA SER A 2 -20.61 -15.23 45.72
C SER A 2 -20.19 -13.79 46.03
N LYS A 3 -19.00 -13.60 46.59
CA LYS A 3 -18.41 -12.26 46.68
C LYS A 3 -18.08 -11.84 45.25
N ALA A 4 -18.83 -10.89 44.71
CA ALA A 4 -18.48 -10.28 43.44
C ALA A 4 -17.09 -9.63 43.59
N ASN A 5 -16.15 -9.99 42.72
CA ASN A 5 -14.85 -9.33 42.67
C ASN A 5 -15.06 -7.92 42.11
N VAL A 6 -14.96 -6.90 42.96
CA VAL A 6 -14.95 -5.50 42.54
C VAL A 6 -13.51 -5.14 42.21
N LEU A 7 -13.20 -5.00 40.92
CA LEU A 7 -11.94 -4.44 40.47
C LEU A 7 -11.87 -2.97 40.86
N LYS A 8 -10.91 -2.58 41.71
CA LYS A 8 -10.65 -1.18 42.04
C LYS A 8 -9.60 -0.62 41.09
N LEU A 9 -10.00 0.35 40.28
CA LEU A 9 -9.07 1.09 39.42
C LEU A 9 -8.34 2.16 40.25
N ASN A 10 -7.04 2.32 40.02
CA ASN A 10 -6.27 3.42 40.61
C ASN A 10 -6.73 4.75 39.97
N SER A 11 -7.03 5.75 40.80
CA SER A 11 -7.57 7.05 40.36
C SER A 11 -6.65 7.80 39.40
N ASP A 12 -5.34 7.81 39.68
CA ASP A 12 -4.36 8.51 38.84
C ASP A 12 -4.26 7.86 37.47
N ASN A 13 -4.33 6.53 37.41
CA ASN A 13 -4.36 5.79 36.15
C ASN A 13 -5.69 6.02 35.40
N ALA A 14 -6.82 6.13 36.10
CA ALA A 14 -8.10 6.45 35.46
C ALA A 14 -8.06 7.83 34.78
N VAL A 15 -7.46 8.83 35.41
CA VAL A 15 -7.25 10.17 34.82
C VAL A 15 -6.35 10.10 33.58
N ARG A 16 -5.29 9.28 33.61
CA ARG A 16 -4.42 9.09 32.43
C ARG A 16 -5.16 8.52 31.23
N ILE A 17 -6.01 7.52 31.45
CA ILE A 17 -6.85 6.92 30.40
C ILE A 17 -7.87 7.93 29.88
N GLU A 18 -8.47 8.74 30.77
CA GLU A 18 -9.39 9.79 30.36
C GLU A 18 -8.72 10.84 29.47
N ASN A 19 -7.52 11.30 29.84
CA ASN A 19 -6.74 12.23 29.03
C ASN A 19 -6.39 11.66 27.65
N TYR A 20 -6.05 10.35 27.58
CA TYR A 20 -5.85 9.66 26.30
C TYR A 20 -7.13 9.67 25.45
N ARG A 21 -8.29 9.36 26.05
CA ARG A 21 -9.60 9.36 25.38
C ARG A 21 -9.94 10.74 24.80
N GLN A 22 -9.76 11.81 25.58
CA GLN A 22 -9.99 13.18 25.12
C GLN A 22 -9.04 13.57 23.98
N SER A 23 -7.77 13.18 24.05
CA SER A 23 -6.81 13.38 22.96
C SER A 23 -7.22 12.64 21.68
N LEU A 24 -7.68 11.40 21.80
CA LEU A 24 -8.18 10.60 20.68
C LEU A 24 -9.41 11.26 20.03
N TYR A 25 -10.33 11.81 20.83
CA TYR A 25 -11.52 12.50 20.31
C TYR A 25 -11.14 13.75 19.52
N LYS A 26 -10.21 14.56 20.05
CA LYS A 26 -9.67 15.72 19.34
C LYS A 26 -8.95 15.34 18.04
N GLN A 27 -8.20 14.24 18.04
CA GLN A 27 -7.55 13.72 16.83
C GLN A 27 -8.59 13.30 15.79
N ALA A 28 -9.65 12.58 16.19
CA ALA A 28 -10.73 12.20 15.28
C ALA A 28 -11.43 13.43 14.69
N GLU A 29 -11.71 14.44 15.52
CA GLU A 29 -12.31 15.71 15.07
C GLU A 29 -11.44 16.42 14.03
N ASP A 30 -10.14 16.54 14.27
CA ASP A 30 -9.19 17.15 13.32
C ASP A 30 -9.05 16.31 12.03
N LEU A 31 -9.08 14.97 12.15
CA LEU A 31 -9.04 14.07 11.00
C LEU A 31 -10.18 14.35 10.02
N PHE A 32 -11.42 14.41 10.53
CA PHE A 32 -12.58 14.65 9.68
C PHE A 32 -12.68 16.13 9.27
N SER A 33 -12.34 17.08 10.15
CA SER A 33 -12.51 18.51 9.86
C SER A 33 -11.47 19.04 8.87
N ASN A 34 -10.23 18.56 8.96
CA ASN A 34 -9.09 19.12 8.24
C ASN A 34 -8.34 18.08 7.40
N TYR A 35 -7.83 17.02 8.05
CA TYR A 35 -6.86 16.13 7.41
C TYR A 35 -7.43 15.41 6.19
N ILE A 36 -8.59 14.76 6.33
CA ILE A 36 -9.19 13.94 5.26
C ILE A 36 -9.56 14.81 4.04
N PRO A 37 -10.27 15.94 4.16
CA PRO A 37 -10.54 16.83 3.02
C PRO A 37 -9.28 17.32 2.30
N LEU A 38 -8.25 17.72 3.06
CA LEU A 38 -6.96 18.15 2.49
C LEU A 38 -6.25 17.00 1.78
N LYS A 39 -6.28 15.80 2.37
CA LYS A 39 -5.65 14.61 1.82
C LYS A 39 -6.30 14.17 0.51
N ILE A 40 -7.63 14.23 0.40
CA ILE A 40 -8.35 13.96 -0.86
C ILE A 40 -7.88 14.94 -1.95
N SER A 41 -7.79 16.23 -1.64
CA SER A 41 -7.34 17.27 -2.59
C SER A 41 -5.88 17.07 -3.02
N HIS A 42 -5.00 16.71 -2.07
CA HIS A 42 -3.60 16.39 -2.33
C HIS A 42 -3.46 15.19 -3.28
N LEU A 43 -4.17 14.10 -3.01
CA LEU A 43 -4.13 12.89 -3.86
C LEU A 43 -4.72 13.16 -5.24
N ASP A 44 -5.73 14.03 -5.36
CA ASP A 44 -6.29 14.45 -6.64
C ASP A 44 -5.27 15.24 -7.48
N ASN A 45 -4.51 16.13 -6.84
CA ASN A 45 -3.42 16.85 -7.50
C ASN A 45 -2.26 15.92 -7.88
N LEU A 46 -1.93 14.95 -7.02
CA LEU A 46 -0.90 13.95 -7.29
C LEU A 46 -1.22 13.15 -8.55
N LEU A 47 -2.47 12.70 -8.68
CA LEU A 47 -2.95 11.94 -9.84
C LEU A 47 -2.97 12.74 -11.15
N LYS A 48 -2.98 14.07 -11.09
CA LYS A 48 -2.86 14.97 -12.25
C LYS A 48 -1.41 15.27 -12.63
N GLY A 49 -0.45 14.91 -11.78
CA GLY A 49 0.96 15.11 -12.06
C GLY A 49 1.45 14.23 -13.21
N ASP A 50 2.46 14.72 -13.93
CA ASP A 50 3.06 14.03 -15.09
C ASP A 50 3.55 12.61 -14.74
N GLU A 51 4.01 12.41 -13.50
CA GLU A 51 4.49 11.11 -13.04
C GLU A 51 3.35 10.07 -12.91
N PHE A 52 2.11 10.49 -12.65
CA PHE A 52 0.94 9.61 -12.50
C PHE A 52 0.00 9.62 -13.72
N SER A 53 0.40 10.33 -14.79
CA SER A 53 -0.37 10.53 -16.02
C SER A 53 0.36 10.03 -17.27
N ILE A 54 1.22 9.03 -17.13
CA ILE A 54 1.99 8.44 -18.23
C ILE A 54 1.07 7.58 -19.08
N THR A 55 0.94 7.93 -20.36
CA THR A 55 0.13 7.20 -21.34
C THR A 55 0.94 6.16 -22.12
N ASP A 56 2.20 6.49 -22.43
CA ASP A 56 3.16 5.58 -23.06
C ASP A 56 4.02 4.90 -22.01
N LEU A 57 3.65 3.66 -21.67
CA LEU A 57 4.33 2.85 -20.65
C LEU A 57 5.73 2.42 -21.09
N SER A 58 6.05 2.43 -22.39
CA SER A 58 7.40 2.13 -22.86
C SER A 58 8.44 3.13 -22.36
N SER A 59 8.02 4.37 -22.05
CA SER A 59 8.87 5.38 -21.42
C SER A 59 9.36 4.99 -20.01
N LEU A 60 8.75 3.99 -19.38
CA LEU A 60 9.15 3.46 -18.08
C LEU A 60 10.26 2.42 -18.19
N HIS A 61 10.58 1.91 -19.39
CA HIS A 61 11.57 0.86 -19.56
C HIS A 61 12.95 1.33 -19.13
N ALA A 62 13.48 0.71 -18.08
CA ALA A 62 14.85 0.95 -17.67
C ALA A 62 15.82 0.22 -18.62
N PRO A 63 17.00 0.81 -18.92
CA PRO A 63 18.04 0.13 -19.69
C PRO A 63 18.41 -1.21 -19.08
N LEU A 64 18.50 -2.24 -19.92
CA LEU A 64 18.84 -3.60 -19.53
C LEU A 64 20.12 -4.03 -20.27
N ASP A 65 21.27 -3.63 -19.73
CA ASP A 65 22.61 -3.79 -20.33
C ASP A 65 23.14 -5.24 -20.22
N ILE A 66 22.31 -6.21 -20.59
CA ILE A 66 22.67 -7.63 -20.66
C ILE A 66 23.19 -7.92 -22.07
N PRO A 67 24.41 -8.48 -22.24
CA PRO A 67 24.96 -8.84 -23.54
C PRO A 67 24.05 -9.80 -24.32
N ILE A 68 23.81 -9.54 -25.60
CA ILE A 68 23.07 -10.45 -26.50
C ILE A 68 24.08 -11.45 -27.09
N PRO A 69 23.87 -12.77 -26.98
CA PRO A 69 24.78 -13.75 -27.55
C PRO A 69 24.71 -13.72 -29.08
N ASP A 70 25.85 -13.89 -29.74
CA ASP A 70 25.90 -14.08 -31.19
C ASP A 70 25.25 -15.42 -31.57
N PRO A 71 24.60 -15.53 -32.75
CA PRO A 71 24.13 -16.80 -33.28
C PRO A 71 25.28 -17.82 -33.38
N PRO A 72 25.02 -19.13 -33.15
CA PRO A 72 26.01 -20.16 -33.42
C PRO A 72 26.42 -20.13 -34.91
N ALA A 73 27.70 -20.40 -35.20
CA ALA A 73 28.16 -20.52 -36.57
C ALA A 73 27.42 -21.69 -37.28
N PRO A 74 27.08 -21.59 -38.57
CA PRO A 74 26.48 -22.69 -39.31
C PRO A 74 27.45 -23.88 -39.33
N GLU A 75 26.93 -25.09 -39.08
CA GLU A 75 27.70 -26.34 -38.97
C GLU A 75 28.50 -26.70 -40.25
N ASP A 76 28.25 -26.01 -41.37
CA ASP A 76 28.89 -26.23 -42.66
C ASP A 76 30.25 -25.53 -42.85
N GLU A 77 30.73 -24.71 -41.90
CA GLU A 77 32.06 -24.06 -41.94
C GLU A 77 33.14 -24.75 -41.09
N GLU A 78 32.85 -25.83 -40.35
CA GLU A 78 33.83 -26.54 -39.50
C GLU A 78 34.57 -27.70 -40.21
N MET A 79 34.39 -27.87 -41.53
CA MET A 79 35.22 -28.78 -42.32
C MET A 79 36.44 -28.04 -42.87
N GLU A 80 37.59 -28.24 -42.20
CA GLU A 80 38.96 -27.91 -42.60
C GLU A 80 39.59 -26.62 -42.04
N THR A 81 39.96 -26.63 -40.76
CA THR A 81 41.26 -26.05 -40.34
C THR A 81 41.91 -26.86 -39.23
N ASP A 82 43.05 -27.43 -39.58
CA ASP A 82 44.02 -28.15 -38.76
C ASP A 82 44.75 -27.15 -37.82
N LYS A 83 44.79 -27.45 -36.52
CA LYS A 83 45.73 -26.95 -35.48
C LYS A 83 45.70 -25.46 -35.08
N ASN A 84 45.20 -25.21 -33.86
CA ASN A 84 45.94 -24.53 -32.78
C ASN A 84 45.24 -24.80 -31.42
N GLU A 85 45.90 -25.54 -30.53
CA GLU A 85 45.41 -25.86 -29.16
C GLU A 85 45.35 -24.63 -28.22
N ASP A 86 45.63 -23.41 -28.72
CA ASP A 86 45.58 -22.14 -27.97
C ASP A 86 44.32 -21.29 -28.24
N ASP A 87 43.43 -21.70 -29.15
CA ASP A 87 42.15 -21.01 -29.43
C ASP A 87 40.98 -21.51 -28.54
N GLU A 88 41.26 -22.38 -27.57
CA GLU A 88 40.29 -22.89 -26.57
C GLU A 88 39.85 -21.87 -25.50
N LYS A 89 40.09 -20.56 -25.71
CA LYS A 89 39.16 -19.55 -25.17
C LYS A 89 37.87 -19.59 -25.99
N LYS A 90 37.13 -20.72 -25.92
CA LYS A 90 35.69 -20.81 -26.22
C LYS A 90 35.08 -19.49 -25.79
N LYS A 91 34.61 -18.66 -26.74
CA LYS A 91 34.06 -17.30 -26.52
C LYS A 91 33.17 -17.34 -25.29
N LYS A 92 33.73 -17.07 -24.10
CA LYS A 92 32.97 -17.11 -22.86
C LYS A 92 32.01 -15.95 -23.01
N ALA A 93 30.70 -16.27 -23.01
CA ALA A 93 29.65 -15.27 -23.10
C ALA A 93 30.02 -14.06 -22.23
N PRO A 94 29.93 -12.82 -22.75
CA PRO A 94 30.39 -11.65 -22.02
C PRO A 94 29.73 -11.63 -20.63
N LYS A 95 30.55 -11.43 -19.58
CA LYS A 95 30.02 -11.40 -18.21
C LYS A 95 29.03 -10.23 -18.09
N CYS A 96 27.84 -10.50 -17.59
CA CYS A 96 26.84 -9.48 -17.31
C CYS A 96 27.38 -8.46 -16.30
N GLY A 97 27.24 -7.16 -16.61
CA GLY A 97 27.60 -6.07 -15.72
C GLY A 97 26.59 -5.85 -14.59
N PHE A 98 26.78 -4.77 -13.83
CA PHE A 98 25.82 -4.33 -12.82
C PHE A 98 24.53 -3.83 -13.49
N ILE A 99 23.39 -4.40 -13.10
CA ILE A 99 22.06 -3.99 -13.59
C ILE A 99 21.37 -3.19 -12.50
N LYS A 100 21.06 -1.92 -12.79
CA LYS A 100 20.39 -1.01 -11.85
C LYS A 100 18.89 -1.32 -11.74
N GLY A 101 18.30 -0.96 -10.60
CA GLY A 101 16.85 -0.91 -10.43
C GLY A 101 16.20 0.19 -11.28
N ASN A 102 14.89 0.08 -11.53
CA ASN A 102 14.14 1.13 -12.23
C ASN A 102 13.92 2.34 -11.32
N GLU A 103 14.67 3.42 -11.56
CA GLU A 103 14.62 4.64 -10.71
C GLU A 103 13.28 5.36 -10.78
N ARG A 104 12.57 5.31 -11.92
CA ARG A 104 11.26 5.95 -12.06
C ARG A 104 10.24 5.26 -11.16
N ILE A 105 10.23 3.93 -11.17
CA ILE A 105 9.35 3.14 -10.29
C ILE A 105 9.73 3.35 -8.82
N VAL A 106 11.02 3.36 -8.47
CA VAL A 106 11.47 3.62 -7.10
C VAL A 106 11.01 5.00 -6.62
N LYS A 107 11.16 6.04 -7.45
CA LYS A 107 10.69 7.40 -7.12
C LYS A 107 9.18 7.44 -6.85
N LEU A 108 8.39 6.79 -7.69
CA LEU A 108 6.94 6.69 -7.50
C LEU A 108 6.59 5.94 -6.20
N LEU A 109 7.30 4.86 -5.89
CA LEU A 109 7.11 4.11 -4.65
C LEU A 109 7.45 4.95 -3.42
N ASP A 110 8.47 5.80 -3.49
CA ASP A 110 8.84 6.69 -2.38
C ASP A 110 7.77 7.77 -2.11
N ILE A 111 6.98 8.13 -3.12
CA ILE A 111 5.80 8.99 -2.98
C ILE A 111 4.61 8.22 -2.38
N VAL A 112 4.36 6.99 -2.84
CA VAL A 112 3.14 6.25 -2.48
C VAL A 112 3.24 5.52 -1.12
N LYS A 113 4.42 5.06 -0.71
CA LYS A 113 4.60 4.38 0.59
C LYS A 113 4.14 5.22 1.79
N PRO A 114 4.47 6.53 1.89
CA PRO A 114 3.92 7.39 2.95
C PRO A 114 2.39 7.49 2.93
N GLU A 115 1.76 7.52 1.75
CA GLU A 115 0.30 7.61 1.66
C GLU A 115 -0.40 6.32 2.12
N ILE A 116 0.20 5.16 1.83
CA ILE A 116 -0.25 3.87 2.38
C ILE A 116 -0.19 3.90 3.91
N MET A 117 0.92 4.38 4.49
CA MET A 117 1.07 4.47 5.94
C MET A 117 0.06 5.44 6.56
N GLY A 118 -0.10 6.62 5.98
CA GLY A 118 -1.06 7.63 6.46
C GLY A 118 -2.49 7.11 6.49
N LEU A 119 -2.91 6.33 5.49
CA LEU A 119 -4.22 5.70 5.50
C LEU A 119 -4.35 4.62 6.58
N LYS A 120 -3.31 3.80 6.81
CA LYS A 120 -3.30 2.82 7.91
C LYS A 120 -3.46 3.49 9.26
N GLU A 121 -2.69 4.54 9.52
CA GLU A 121 -2.77 5.32 10.76
C GLU A 121 -4.15 5.94 10.94
N THR A 122 -4.71 6.54 9.87
CA THR A 122 -6.08 7.10 9.90
C THR A 122 -7.10 6.02 10.27
N CYS A 123 -7.04 4.84 9.63
CA CYS A 123 -7.96 3.74 9.93
C CYS A 123 -7.84 3.28 11.39
N ILE A 124 -6.63 3.17 11.93
CA ILE A 124 -6.41 2.76 13.33
C ILE A 124 -7.00 3.80 14.29
N THR A 125 -6.74 5.09 14.06
CA THR A 125 -7.27 6.18 14.89
C THR A 125 -8.80 6.21 14.87
N VAL A 126 -9.42 6.13 13.69
CA VAL A 126 -10.89 6.14 13.57
C VAL A 126 -11.52 4.87 14.18
N SER A 127 -10.94 3.69 13.95
CA SER A 127 -11.41 2.46 14.62
C SER A 127 -11.33 2.57 16.13
N CYS A 128 -10.22 3.10 16.66
CA CYS A 128 -10.05 3.30 18.10
C CYS A 128 -11.09 4.29 18.64
N TRP A 129 -11.32 5.40 17.94
CA TRP A 129 -12.31 6.40 18.31
C TRP A 129 -13.72 5.80 18.39
N ILE A 130 -14.17 5.09 17.35
CA ILE A 130 -15.50 4.45 17.35
C ILE A 130 -15.61 3.41 18.46
N ALA A 131 -14.57 2.61 18.69
CA ALA A 131 -14.57 1.62 19.78
C ALA A 131 -14.76 2.25 21.17
N HIS A 132 -14.23 3.46 21.41
CA HIS A 132 -14.45 4.20 22.65
C HIS A 132 -15.84 4.85 22.74
N LEU A 133 -16.58 4.94 21.63
CA LEU A 133 -17.96 5.44 21.58
C LEU A 133 -19.00 4.31 21.70
N ILE A 134 -18.59 3.04 21.64
CA ILE A 134 -19.49 1.92 21.88
C ILE A 134 -19.90 1.94 23.35
N PRO A 135 -21.21 2.05 23.66
CA PRO A 135 -21.70 2.14 25.03
C PRO A 135 -21.59 0.79 25.73
N LYS A 136 -21.99 0.77 27.01
CA LYS A 136 -22.19 -0.48 27.74
C LYS A 136 -23.17 -1.39 26.98
N ILE A 137 -22.87 -2.68 26.95
CA ILE A 137 -23.77 -3.69 26.39
C ILE A 137 -25.02 -3.79 27.27
N GLU A 138 -26.17 -3.56 26.64
CA GLU A 138 -27.49 -3.54 27.26
C GLU A 138 -28.47 -4.28 26.34
N ASP A 139 -29.61 -4.71 26.88
CA ASP A 139 -30.64 -5.39 26.09
C ASP A 139 -31.56 -4.33 25.44
N GLY A 140 -31.54 -4.26 24.10
CA GLY A 140 -32.38 -3.37 23.32
C GLY A 140 -31.75 -2.00 23.02
N ASN A 141 -32.40 -1.26 22.12
CA ASN A 141 -31.89 0.00 21.57
C ASN A 141 -30.49 -0.15 20.91
N ASP A 142 -30.26 -1.25 20.20
CA ASP A 142 -28.94 -1.61 19.67
C ASP A 142 -28.72 -1.18 18.21
N PHE A 143 -29.69 -0.52 17.58
CA PHE A 143 -29.57 -0.09 16.19
C PHE A 143 -28.39 0.88 15.98
N GLY A 144 -28.17 1.83 16.89
CA GLY A 144 -27.00 2.72 16.83
C GLY A 144 -25.67 1.98 16.99
N VAL A 145 -25.64 0.97 17.87
CA VAL A 145 -24.46 0.11 18.08
C VAL A 145 -24.18 -0.72 16.84
N ALA A 146 -25.21 -1.30 16.20
CA ALA A 146 -25.08 -2.03 14.95
C ALA A 146 -24.51 -1.15 13.80
N ILE A 147 -24.85 0.15 13.77
CA ILE A 147 -24.23 1.10 12.83
C ILE A 147 -22.74 1.27 13.13
N GLN A 148 -22.37 1.46 14.40
CA GLN A 148 -20.96 1.57 14.80
C GLN A 148 -20.17 0.31 14.39
N GLU A 149 -20.71 -0.88 14.67
CA GLU A 149 -20.12 -2.16 14.28
C GLU A 149 -19.97 -2.31 12.77
N LYS A 150 -20.99 -1.89 11.99
CA LYS A 150 -20.94 -1.96 10.52
C LYS A 150 -19.85 -1.07 9.92
N ILE A 151 -19.67 0.12 10.50
CA ILE A 151 -18.60 1.04 10.08
C ILE A 151 -17.22 0.46 10.45
N LEU A 152 -17.08 -0.13 11.65
CA LEU A 152 -15.85 -0.81 12.07
C LEU A 152 -15.50 -2.00 11.16
N GLU A 153 -16.49 -2.80 10.74
CA GLU A 153 -16.32 -3.86 9.76
C GLU A 153 -15.77 -3.30 8.44
N ARG A 154 -16.32 -2.17 7.97
CA ARG A 154 -15.86 -1.54 6.74
C ARG A 154 -14.42 -1.01 6.85
N ILE A 155 -14.08 -0.34 7.95
CA ILE A 155 -12.70 0.13 8.20
C ILE A 155 -11.73 -1.06 8.23
N THR A 156 -12.14 -2.19 8.82
CA THR A 156 -11.34 -3.42 8.84
C THR A 156 -11.09 -3.94 7.42
N ALA A 157 -12.13 -3.98 6.56
CA ALA A 157 -11.97 -4.36 5.16
C ALA A 157 -11.02 -3.43 4.38
N VAL A 158 -11.07 -2.12 4.63
CA VAL A 158 -10.12 -1.15 4.05
C VAL A 158 -8.71 -1.46 4.52
N LYS A 159 -8.48 -1.68 5.83
CA LYS A 159 -7.16 -2.04 6.37
C LYS A 159 -6.58 -3.29 5.70
N THR A 160 -7.36 -4.36 5.54
CA THR A 160 -6.93 -5.58 4.85
C THR A 160 -6.52 -5.30 3.40
N LYS A 161 -7.26 -4.45 2.67
CA LYS A 161 -6.87 -4.06 1.30
C LYS A 161 -5.56 -3.26 1.29
N VAL A 162 -5.37 -2.34 2.24
CA VAL A 162 -4.14 -1.54 2.35
C VAL A 162 -2.92 -2.38 2.75
N GLU A 163 -3.10 -3.47 3.50
CA GLU A 163 -2.06 -4.48 3.73
C GLU A 163 -1.66 -5.19 2.44
N GLY A 164 -2.62 -5.48 1.56
CA GLY A 164 -2.37 -6.03 0.23
C GLY A 164 -1.46 -5.14 -0.63
N PHE A 165 -1.63 -3.82 -0.58
CA PHE A 165 -0.76 -2.88 -1.31
C PHE A 165 0.72 -3.02 -0.90
N GLN A 166 0.99 -3.16 0.40
CA GLN A 166 2.35 -3.31 0.90
C GLN A 166 2.97 -4.64 0.44
N THR A 167 2.18 -5.72 0.41
CA THR A 167 2.61 -7.01 -0.13
C THR A 167 2.95 -6.91 -1.62
N ASN A 168 2.12 -6.22 -2.41
CA ASN A 168 2.36 -6.03 -3.85
C ASN A 168 3.64 -5.23 -4.13
N ILE A 169 3.91 -4.18 -3.34
CA ILE A 169 5.16 -3.40 -3.43
C ILE A 169 6.38 -4.30 -3.17
N ASN A 170 6.34 -5.13 -2.12
CA ASN A 170 7.45 -6.04 -1.81
C ASN A 170 7.66 -7.07 -2.92
N LYS A 171 6.54 -7.61 -3.45
CA LYS A 171 6.54 -8.61 -4.51
C LYS A 171 7.21 -8.09 -5.79
N TYR A 172 7.00 -6.83 -6.16
CA TYR A 172 7.66 -6.20 -7.30
C TYR A 172 9.19 -6.34 -7.23
N PHE A 173 9.80 -6.00 -6.09
CA PHE A 173 11.27 -6.09 -5.94
C PHE A 173 11.77 -7.52 -6.10
N SER A 174 11.08 -8.51 -5.53
CA SER A 174 11.44 -9.92 -5.68
C SER A 174 11.27 -10.42 -7.12
N GLU A 175 10.12 -10.17 -7.74
CA GLU A 175 9.81 -10.70 -9.07
C GLU A 175 10.64 -10.04 -10.17
N ARG A 176 10.91 -8.74 -10.03
CA ARG A 176 11.83 -8.03 -10.93
C ARG A 176 13.25 -8.57 -10.77
N GLY A 177 13.69 -8.79 -9.52
CA GLY A 177 14.99 -9.40 -9.23
C GLY A 177 15.15 -10.78 -9.89
N ASP A 178 14.14 -11.63 -9.76
CA ASP A 178 14.11 -12.96 -10.40
C ASP A 178 14.10 -12.88 -11.93
N ALA A 179 13.34 -11.94 -12.50
CA ALA A 179 13.30 -11.72 -13.95
C ALA A 179 14.67 -11.27 -14.49
N VAL A 180 15.32 -10.32 -13.81
CA VAL A 180 16.68 -9.85 -14.16
C VAL A 180 17.71 -10.99 -14.01
N ALA A 181 17.62 -11.80 -12.95
CA ALA A 181 18.49 -12.96 -12.75
C ALA A 181 18.34 -14.00 -13.88
N LYS A 182 17.11 -14.28 -14.32
CA LYS A 182 16.85 -15.17 -15.47
C LYS A 182 17.37 -14.57 -16.78
N ALA A 183 17.11 -13.29 -17.04
CA ALA A 183 17.59 -12.60 -18.24
C ALA A 183 19.12 -12.59 -18.36
N SER A 184 19.82 -12.44 -17.23
CA SER A 184 21.29 -12.42 -17.20
C SER A 184 21.92 -13.82 -17.28
N LYS A 185 21.20 -14.86 -16.82
CA LYS A 185 21.64 -16.26 -16.91
C LYS A 185 21.40 -16.86 -18.30
N ASP A 186 20.18 -16.69 -18.82
CA ASP A 186 19.72 -17.26 -20.08
C ASP A 186 19.65 -16.16 -21.14
N THR A 187 20.81 -15.60 -21.52
CA THR A 187 20.93 -14.38 -22.33
C THR A 187 20.32 -14.47 -23.73
N HIS A 188 20.12 -15.69 -24.23
CA HIS A 188 19.49 -16.02 -25.52
C HIS A 188 17.95 -15.98 -25.46
N VAL A 189 17.36 -16.02 -24.26
CA VAL A 189 15.90 -15.99 -24.06
C VAL A 189 15.45 -14.53 -23.92
N MET A 190 15.04 -13.93 -25.04
CA MET A 190 14.65 -12.52 -25.09
C MET A 190 13.37 -12.23 -24.29
N ASP A 191 12.49 -13.21 -24.09
CA ASP A 191 11.29 -13.07 -23.26
C ASP A 191 11.59 -12.66 -21.81
N TYR A 192 12.75 -13.05 -21.26
CA TYR A 192 13.12 -12.61 -19.91
C TYR A 192 13.47 -11.13 -19.85
N ARG A 193 13.96 -10.53 -20.95
CA ARG A 193 14.20 -9.09 -21.03
C ARG A 193 12.86 -8.35 -21.10
N SER A 194 11.95 -8.81 -21.95
CA SER A 194 10.57 -8.31 -22.01
C SER A 194 9.87 -8.45 -20.66
N LEU A 195 10.04 -9.57 -19.96
CA LEU A 195 9.47 -9.79 -18.63
C LEU A 195 9.93 -8.74 -17.62
N VAL A 196 11.19 -8.29 -17.65
CA VAL A 196 11.67 -7.22 -16.77
C VAL A 196 10.91 -5.92 -17.04
N HIS A 197 10.72 -5.57 -18.31
CA HIS A 197 9.97 -4.37 -18.71
C HIS A 197 8.47 -4.48 -18.38
N GLU A 198 7.85 -5.62 -18.63
CA GLU A 198 6.46 -5.91 -18.23
C GLU A 198 6.26 -5.78 -16.71
N LYS A 199 7.25 -6.19 -15.90
CA LYS A 199 7.20 -6.00 -14.43
C LYS A 199 7.23 -4.52 -14.04
N ASP A 200 7.96 -3.69 -14.79
CA ASP A 200 8.02 -2.24 -14.56
C ASP A 200 6.69 -1.56 -14.94
N GLU A 201 6.10 -1.92 -16.09
CA GLU A 201 4.79 -1.41 -16.52
C GLU A 201 3.64 -1.83 -15.59
N ALA A 202 3.63 -3.10 -15.17
CA ALA A 202 2.65 -3.62 -14.22
C ALA A 202 2.77 -2.92 -12.86
N ALA A 203 4.00 -2.67 -12.38
CA ALA A 203 4.23 -1.94 -11.14
C ALA A 203 3.72 -0.50 -11.22
N TYR A 204 3.96 0.19 -12.33
CA TYR A 204 3.40 1.53 -12.55
C TYR A 204 1.87 1.56 -12.46
N SER A 205 1.23 0.63 -13.18
CA SER A 205 -0.23 0.51 -13.21
C SER A 205 -0.79 0.27 -11.80
N GLU A 206 -0.17 -0.64 -11.05
CA GLU A 206 -0.54 -0.95 -9.66
C GLU A 206 -0.35 0.26 -8.74
N ILE A 207 0.78 0.96 -8.82
CA ILE A 207 1.05 2.18 -8.05
C ILE A 207 -0.03 3.23 -8.29
N ARG A 208 -0.44 3.42 -9.55
CA ARG A 208 -1.50 4.37 -9.91
C ARG A 208 -2.85 3.95 -9.32
N VAL A 209 -3.19 2.66 -9.37
CA VAL A 209 -4.42 2.12 -8.77
C VAL A 209 -4.41 2.31 -7.24
N ILE A 210 -3.26 2.09 -6.57
CA ILE A 210 -3.12 2.32 -5.14
C ILE A 210 -3.48 3.76 -4.76
N VAL A 211 -2.98 4.76 -5.49
CA VAL A 211 -3.28 6.18 -5.19
C VAL A 211 -4.77 6.50 -5.41
N LEU A 212 -5.38 5.95 -6.47
CA LEU A 212 -6.82 6.07 -6.71
C LEU A 212 -7.65 5.46 -5.59
N ASP A 213 -7.28 4.27 -5.14
CA ASP A 213 -7.92 3.55 -4.04
C ASP A 213 -7.77 4.32 -2.72
N ILE A 214 -6.57 4.80 -2.38
CA ILE A 214 -6.35 5.59 -1.15
C ILE A 214 -7.24 6.84 -1.13
N ARG A 215 -7.30 7.57 -2.26
CA ARG A 215 -8.21 8.73 -2.41
C ARG A 215 -9.67 8.31 -2.23
N GLY A 216 -10.07 7.19 -2.83
CA GLY A 216 -11.41 6.62 -2.71
C GLY A 216 -11.77 6.26 -1.27
N PHE A 217 -10.85 5.62 -0.52
CA PHE A 217 -11.09 5.23 0.86
C PHE A 217 -11.21 6.42 1.80
N TYR A 218 -10.43 7.48 1.61
CA TYR A 218 -10.60 8.71 2.37
C TYR A 218 -11.97 9.35 2.13
N ALA A 219 -12.41 9.43 0.87
CA ALA A 219 -13.73 9.97 0.53
C ALA A 219 -14.86 9.10 1.10
N GLU A 220 -14.75 7.78 0.98
CA GLU A 220 -15.71 6.83 1.54
C GLU A 220 -15.79 6.91 3.06
N LEU A 221 -14.65 6.98 3.75
CA LEU A 221 -14.59 7.09 5.20
C LEU A 221 -15.25 8.38 5.69
N TYR A 222 -14.99 9.50 5.00
CA TYR A 222 -15.64 10.77 5.30
C TYR A 222 -17.16 10.70 5.09
N ASP A 223 -17.60 10.14 3.96
CA ASP A 223 -19.01 10.03 3.59
C ASP A 223 -19.80 9.14 4.55
N VAL A 224 -19.27 7.95 4.88
CA VAL A 224 -19.97 7.02 5.79
C VAL A 224 -20.07 7.58 7.21
N ILE A 225 -19.03 8.25 7.71
CA ILE A 225 -19.03 8.84 9.06
C ILE A 225 -19.95 10.05 9.11
N SER A 226 -19.85 10.97 8.15
CA SER A 226 -20.69 12.18 8.12
C SER A 226 -22.19 11.86 8.03
N LYS A 227 -22.58 10.89 7.20
CA LYS A 227 -23.98 10.42 7.09
C LYS A 227 -24.53 9.80 8.36
N ASN A 228 -23.68 9.18 9.17
CA ASN A 228 -24.07 8.41 10.35
C ASN A 228 -23.61 9.06 11.66
N LEU A 229 -23.15 10.32 11.64
CA LEU A 229 -22.43 10.96 12.73
C LEU A 229 -23.20 10.94 14.05
N GLU A 230 -24.52 11.18 14.01
CA GLU A 230 -25.38 11.15 15.19
C GLU A 230 -25.41 9.76 15.83
N LYS A 231 -25.56 8.71 15.02
CA LYS A 231 -25.58 7.32 15.51
C LYS A 231 -24.21 6.80 15.92
N VAL A 232 -23.14 7.31 15.30
CA VAL A 232 -21.76 7.01 15.69
C VAL A 232 -21.44 7.62 17.05
N THR A 233 -21.85 8.87 17.31
CA THR A 233 -21.47 9.61 18.52
C THR A 233 -22.46 9.47 19.67
N ASN A 234 -23.73 9.21 19.40
CA ASN A 234 -24.79 9.02 20.38
C ASN A 234 -25.71 7.84 19.99
N PRO A 235 -25.19 6.59 20.01
CA PRO A 235 -25.90 5.41 19.52
C PRO A 235 -27.20 5.11 20.28
N LYS A 236 -27.26 5.47 21.57
CA LYS A 236 -28.42 5.25 22.45
C LYS A 236 -29.40 6.42 22.47
N GLY A 237 -29.07 7.56 21.84
CA GLY A 237 -29.95 8.73 21.78
C GLY A 237 -30.13 9.43 23.13
N GLU A 238 -29.12 9.37 23.99
CA GLU A 238 -29.15 10.04 25.29
C GLU A 238 -29.27 11.55 25.08
N GLU A 239 -30.08 12.23 25.90
CA GLU A 239 -30.16 13.68 25.86
C GLU A 239 -28.77 14.25 26.11
N LYS A 240 -28.22 14.97 25.12
CA LYS A 240 -26.97 15.70 25.32
C LYS A 240 -27.21 16.64 26.51
N PRO A 241 -26.30 16.70 27.50
CA PRO A 241 -26.39 17.71 28.54
C PRO A 241 -26.57 19.06 27.84
N SER A 242 -27.64 19.79 28.16
CA SER A 242 -27.86 21.15 27.67
C SER A 242 -26.65 22.00 28.04
N MET A 243 -25.67 22.08 27.14
CA MET A 243 -24.60 23.06 27.22
C MET A 243 -25.22 24.38 26.80
N TYR A 244 -25.48 25.22 27.80
CA TYR A 244 -25.79 26.64 27.66
C TYR A 244 -24.76 27.35 26.78
#